data_AF-A0A3M6HEW5-F1
#
_entry.id   AF-A0A3M6HEW5-F1
#
_cell.length_a   1.000
_cell.length_b   1.000
_cell.length_c   1.000
_cell.angle_alpha   90.00
_cell.angle_beta   90.00
_cell.angle_gamma   90.00
#
_symmetry.space_group_name_H-M   'P 1'
#
loop_
_entity.id
_entity.type
_entity.pdbx_description
1 polymer ?
#
loop_
_entity_poly.entity_id
_entity_poly.type
_entity_poly.pdbx_seq_one_letter_code
_entity_poly.pdbx_strand_id
1 'polypeptide(L)'
;MIGSYTPSLVVVSVLVAIVAAYTALDLVGRIVSARGRAVYVWIAGGAFAMGVGSWSTHFIGMLAFVLPIDVGYDVPLALLSLLIAILSSGFALWLAARPLLSAAQIGLGGLLLGLGISAMHYTGMAA
;
A
#
# COMPACT_ATOMS: atom_id res chain seq x y z
N MET A 1 -15.56 20.00 -16.62
CA MET A 1 -15.94 18.58 -16.42
C MET A 1 -16.38 18.42 -14.98
N ILE A 2 -17.64 18.07 -14.73
CA ILE A 2 -18.14 17.81 -13.37
C ILE A 2 -18.07 16.28 -13.19
N GLY A 3 -16.99 15.81 -12.57
CA GLY A 3 -16.88 14.38 -12.22
C GLY A 3 -17.85 14.07 -11.09
N SER A 4 -18.58 12.95 -11.20
CA SER A 4 -19.47 12.47 -10.14
C SER A 4 -18.86 11.26 -9.44
N TYR A 5 -19.05 11.16 -8.14
CA TYR A 5 -18.56 10.05 -7.33
C TYR A 5 -19.70 9.13 -6.95
N THR A 6 -19.45 7.82 -6.96
CA THR A 6 -20.38 6.82 -6.43
C THR A 6 -20.16 6.70 -4.92
N PRO A 7 -21.08 7.20 -4.05
CA PRO A 7 -20.82 7.31 -2.61
C PRO A 7 -20.57 5.96 -1.93
N SER A 8 -21.19 4.88 -2.41
CA SER A 8 -20.99 3.54 -1.87
C SER A 8 -19.55 3.04 -2.04
N LEU A 9 -18.92 3.28 -3.20
CA LEU A 9 -17.52 2.91 -3.45
C LEU A 9 -16.55 3.75 -2.62
N VAL A 10 -16.87 5.01 -2.38
CA VAL A 10 -16.09 5.86 -1.45
C VAL A 10 -16.13 5.28 -0.04
N VAL A 11 -17.31 4.90 0.46
CA VAL A 11 -17.44 4.26 1.79
C VAL A 11 -16.67 2.94 1.85
N VAL A 12 -16.77 2.10 0.81
CA VAL A 12 -16.01 0.85 0.73
C VAL A 12 -14.50 1.12 0.77
N SER A 13 -13.99 2.10 0.02
CA SER A 13 -12.58 2.47 0.04
C SER A 13 -12.12 2.90 1.43
N VAL A 14 -12.93 3.71 2.13
CA VAL A 14 -12.64 4.13 3.50
C VAL A 14 -12.60 2.93 4.47
N LEU A 15 -13.56 2.01 4.38
CA LEU A 15 -13.57 0.81 5.21
C LEU A 15 -12.35 -0.08 4.96
N VAL A 16 -12.00 -0.29 3.69
CA VAL A 16 -10.78 -1.03 3.31
C VAL A 16 -9.53 -0.33 3.83
N ALA A 17 -9.46 0.99 3.75
CA ALA A 17 -8.34 1.77 4.29
C ALA A 17 -8.20 1.58 5.80
N ILE A 18 -9.30 1.62 6.56
CA ILE A 18 -9.31 1.40 8.01
C ILE A 18 -8.81 0.00 8.34
N VAL A 19 -9.33 -1.03 7.67
CA VAL A 19 -8.92 -2.43 7.91
C VAL A 19 -7.46 -2.64 7.56
N ALA A 20 -7.01 -2.09 6.43
CA ALA A 20 -5.61 -2.16 6.00
C ALA A 20 -4.68 -1.47 7.01
N ALA A 21 -5.02 -0.27 7.48
CA ALA A 21 -4.24 0.47 8.47
C ALA A 21 -4.19 -0.27 9.81
N TYR A 22 -5.33 -0.80 10.29
CA TYR A 22 -5.37 -1.61 11.51
C TYR A 22 -4.48 -2.84 11.41
N THR A 23 -4.60 -3.58 10.31
CA THR A 23 -3.82 -4.79 10.05
C THR A 23 -2.33 -4.48 9.97
N ALA A 24 -1.96 -3.38 9.31
CA ALA A 24 -0.59 -2.91 9.23
C ALA A 24 0.01 -2.60 10.60
N LEU A 25 -0.72 -1.85 11.44
CA LEU A 25 -0.27 -1.49 12.78
C LEU A 25 -0.15 -2.72 13.70
N ASP A 26 -1.11 -3.66 13.64
CA ASP A 26 -1.03 -4.92 14.38
C ASP A 26 0.20 -5.75 13.96
N LEU A 27 0.43 -5.87 12.64
CA LEU A 27 1.59 -6.59 12.11
C LEU A 27 2.91 -5.94 12.51
N VAL A 28 3.01 -4.61 12.52
CA VAL A 28 4.20 -3.90 13.03
C VAL A 28 4.45 -4.25 14.50
N GLY A 29 3.41 -4.27 15.34
CA GLY A 29 3.55 -4.69 16.74
C GLY A 29 4.08 -6.13 16.90
N ARG A 30 3.64 -7.04 16.02
CA ARG A 30 4.14 -8.42 15.97
C ARG A 30 5.58 -8.52 15.45
N ILE A 31 5.96 -7.70 14.47
CA ILE A 31 7.33 -7.64 13.94
C ILE A 31 8.31 -7.21 15.03
N VAL A 32 7.97 -6.18 15.80
CA VAL A 32 8.83 -5.64 16.86
C VAL A 32 8.98 -6.60 18.05
N SER A 33 7.96 -7.41 18.33
CA SER A 33 7.98 -8.41 19.42
C SER A 33 8.54 -9.77 19.01
N ALA A 34 8.57 -10.09 17.71
CA ALA A 34 9.09 -11.35 17.19
C ALA A 34 10.62 -11.46 17.32
N ARG A 35 11.11 -12.69 17.46
CA ARG A 35 12.55 -13.01 17.50
C ARG A 35 12.91 -14.07 16.47
N GLY A 36 14.15 -14.00 15.96
CA GLY A 36 14.69 -14.97 15.02
C GLY A 36 13.93 -15.00 13.69
N ARG A 37 13.66 -16.21 13.16
CA ARG A 37 13.05 -16.38 11.82
C ARG A 37 11.61 -15.87 11.72
N ALA A 38 10.89 -15.78 12.84
CA ALA A 38 9.50 -15.31 12.86
C ALA A 38 9.37 -13.85 12.38
N VAL A 39 10.39 -13.02 12.58
CA VAL A 39 10.40 -11.62 12.13
C VAL A 39 10.19 -11.53 10.62
N TYR A 40 10.86 -12.38 9.83
CA TYR A 40 10.73 -12.37 8.38
C TYR A 40 9.34 -12.82 7.90
N VAL A 41 8.71 -13.75 8.62
CA VAL A 41 7.33 -14.18 8.31
C VAL A 41 6.35 -13.03 8.55
N TRP A 42 6.50 -12.32 9.68
CA TRP A 42 5.65 -11.17 9.98
C TRP A 42 5.91 -9.99 9.04
N ILE A 43 7.16 -9.75 8.62
CA ILE A 43 7.47 -8.76 7.59
C ILE A 43 6.81 -9.14 6.26
N ALA A 44 6.90 -10.39 5.83
CA ALA A 44 6.27 -10.83 4.58
C ALA A 44 4.74 -10.67 4.62
N GLY A 45 4.11 -11.08 5.72
CA GLY A 45 2.66 -10.89 5.93
C GLY A 45 2.26 -9.42 5.98
N GLY A 46 3.02 -8.60 6.71
CA GLY A 46 2.82 -7.15 6.79
C GLY A 46 2.96 -6.45 5.44
N ALA A 47 3.98 -6.82 4.66
CA ALA A 47 4.25 -6.25 3.34
C ALA A 47 3.09 -6.54 2.38
N PHE A 48 2.60 -7.78 2.40
CA PHE A 48 1.45 -8.20 1.60
C PHE A 48 0.19 -7.44 2.02
N ALA A 49 -0.14 -7.41 3.31
CA ALA A 49 -1.34 -6.73 3.82
C ALA A 49 -1.33 -5.22 3.52
N MET A 50 -0.21 -4.54 3.79
CA MET A 50 -0.06 -3.11 3.50
C MET A 50 -0.09 -2.80 2.00
N GLY A 51 0.59 -3.62 1.20
CA GLY A 51 0.66 -3.45 -0.25
C GLY A 51 -0.72 -3.63 -0.90
N VAL A 52 -1.40 -4.74 -0.59
CA VAL A 52 -2.76 -5.03 -1.07
C VAL A 52 -3.75 -3.97 -0.59
N GLY A 53 -3.66 -3.53 0.66
CA GLY A 53 -4.52 -2.48 1.21
C GLY A 53 -4.37 -1.16 0.46
N SER A 54 -3.14 -0.70 0.28
CA SER A 54 -2.83 0.55 -0.44
C SER A 54 -3.27 0.49 -1.91
N TRP A 55 -3.02 -0.65 -2.57
CA TRP A 55 -3.44 -0.89 -3.95
C TRP A 55 -4.97 -0.92 -4.09
N SER A 56 -5.66 -1.58 -3.15
CA SER A 56 -7.13 -1.67 -3.17
C SER A 56 -7.79 -0.31 -3.01
N THR A 57 -7.33 0.52 -2.06
CA THR A 57 -7.90 1.85 -1.84
C THR A 57 -7.70 2.77 -3.05
N HIS A 58 -6.56 2.63 -3.75
CA HIS A 58 -6.29 3.34 -4.99
C HIS A 58 -7.27 2.93 -6.11
N PHE A 59 -7.39 1.64 -6.42
CA PHE A 59 -8.25 1.16 -7.50
C PHE A 59 -9.74 1.35 -7.20
N ILE A 60 -10.19 1.11 -5.96
CA ILE A 60 -11.58 1.39 -5.56
C ILE A 60 -11.86 2.89 -5.68
N GLY A 61 -10.88 3.75 -5.35
CA GLY A 61 -10.96 5.19 -5.54
C GLY A 61 -11.10 5.59 -7.01
N MET A 62 -10.33 4.98 -7.91
CA MET A 62 -10.45 5.22 -9.36
C MET A 62 -11.81 4.76 -9.90
N LEU A 63 -12.29 3.58 -9.48
CA LEU A 63 -13.62 3.07 -9.86
C LEU A 63 -14.77 3.93 -9.33
N ALA A 64 -14.59 4.59 -8.17
CA ALA A 64 -15.59 5.48 -7.62
C ALA A 64 -15.80 6.74 -8.47
N PHE A 65 -14.81 7.12 -9.28
CA PHE A 65 -14.83 8.32 -10.11
C PHE A 65 -15.41 8.00 -11.49
N VAL A 66 -16.58 8.57 -11.80
CA VAL A 66 -17.28 8.31 -13.05
C VAL A 66 -16.80 9.28 -14.12
N LEU A 67 -16.09 8.75 -15.13
CA LEU A 67 -15.69 9.48 -16.33
C LEU A 67 -16.60 9.09 -17.52
N PRO A 68 -16.95 10.02 -18.42
CA PRO A 68 -17.79 9.73 -19.59
C PRO A 68 -17.01 9.05 -20.74
N ILE A 69 -15.98 8.25 -20.42
CA ILE A 69 -15.19 7.46 -21.36
C ILE A 69 -15.06 6.02 -20.83
N ASP A 70 -15.02 5.03 -21.74
CA ASP A 70 -14.76 3.64 -21.36
C ASP A 70 -13.33 3.51 -20.84
N VAL A 71 -13.20 3.23 -19.54
CA VAL A 71 -11.91 2.96 -18.88
C VAL A 71 -11.70 1.45 -18.86
N GLY A 72 -10.78 0.96 -19.68
CA GLY A 72 -10.31 -0.42 -19.64
C GLY A 72 -9.02 -0.50 -18.82
N TYR A 73 -8.93 -1.48 -17.91
CA TYR A 73 -7.73 -1.70 -17.10
C TYR A 73 -6.83 -2.78 -17.71
N ASP A 74 -5.58 -2.43 -17.98
CA ASP A 74 -4.47 -3.30 -18.32
C ASP A 74 -4.04 -4.09 -17.07
N VAL A 75 -4.43 -5.37 -17.05
CA VAL A 75 -4.16 -6.29 -15.93
C VAL A 75 -2.66 -6.40 -15.62
N PRO A 76 -1.74 -6.53 -16.60
CA PRO A 76 -0.29 -6.47 -16.34
C PRO A 76 0.17 -5.23 -15.56
N LEU A 77 -0.28 -4.02 -15.94
CA LEU A 77 0.10 -2.79 -15.24
C LEU A 77 -0.51 -2.73 -13.84
N ALA A 78 -1.75 -3.19 -13.68
CA ALA A 78 -2.39 -3.31 -12.37
C ALA A 78 -1.60 -4.24 -11.43
N LEU A 79 -1.12 -5.39 -11.91
CA LEU A 79 -0.30 -6.32 -11.14
C LEU A 79 1.10 -5.75 -10.85
N LEU A 80 1.69 -5.00 -11.78
CA LEU A 80 2.97 -4.32 -11.56
C LEU A 80 2.86 -3.28 -10.44
N SER A 81 1.79 -2.47 -10.45
CA SER A 81 1.53 -1.49 -9.40
C SER A 81 1.35 -2.15 -8.02
N LEU A 82 0.67 -3.30 -7.95
CA LEU A 82 0.54 -4.10 -6.74
C LEU A 82 1.90 -4.59 -6.24
N LEU A 83 2.74 -5.12 -7.14
CA LEU A 83 4.08 -5.58 -6.79
C LEU A 83 4.94 -4.44 -6.21
N ILE A 84 4.89 -3.26 -6.82
CA ILE A 84 5.59 -2.07 -6.31
C ILE A 84 5.12 -1.75 -4.89
N ALA A 85 3.81 -1.71 -4.63
CA ALA A 85 3.28 -1.44 -3.29
C ALA A 85 3.72 -2.47 -2.25
N ILE A 86 3.72 -3.77 -2.58
CA ILE A 86 4.16 -4.83 -1.67
C ILE A 86 5.66 -4.68 -1.36
N LEU A 87 6.50 -4.46 -2.37
CA LEU A 87 7.95 -4.36 -2.19
C LEU A 87 8.34 -3.12 -1.38
N SER A 88 7.72 -1.96 -1.67
CA SER A 88 7.94 -0.73 -0.91
C SER A 88 7.48 -0.85 0.54
N SER A 89 6.32 -1.50 0.78
CA SER A 89 5.83 -1.77 2.13
C SER A 89 6.75 -2.73 2.88
N GLY A 90 7.22 -3.79 2.22
CA GLY A 90 8.16 -4.74 2.79
C GLY A 90 9.50 -4.11 3.17
N PHE A 91 10.02 -3.21 2.33
CA PHE A 91 11.23 -2.46 2.66
C PHE A 91 11.04 -1.57 3.89
N ALA A 92 9.92 -0.85 3.98
CA ALA A 92 9.60 -0.01 5.12
C ALA A 92 9.47 -0.82 6.42
N LEU A 93 8.78 -1.96 6.37
CA LEU A 93 8.62 -2.86 7.53
C LEU A 93 9.94 -3.52 7.94
N TRP A 94 10.76 -3.93 6.98
CA TRP A 94 12.08 -4.46 7.26
C TRP A 94 13.00 -3.43 7.93
N LEU A 95 12.90 -2.17 7.52
CA LEU A 95 13.61 -1.08 8.16
C LEU A 95 13.09 -0.85 9.58
N ALA A 96 11.76 -0.83 9.76
CA ALA A 96 11.12 -0.69 11.07
C ALA A 96 11.43 -1.85 12.04
N ALA A 97 11.76 -3.04 11.51
CA ALA A 97 12.16 -4.19 12.32
C ALA A 97 13.56 -4.06 12.94
N ARG A 98 14.35 -3.04 12.56
CA ARG A 98 15.71 -2.86 13.08
C ARG A 98 15.69 -2.29 14.50
N PRO A 99 16.56 -2.77 15.41
CA PRO A 99 16.55 -2.36 16.81
C PRO A 99 17.00 -0.91 17.03
N LEU A 100 17.85 -0.37 16.15
CA LEU A 100 18.36 1.00 16.20
C LEU A 100 18.27 1.59 14.79
N LEU A 101 17.65 2.75 14.68
CA LEU A 101 17.51 3.51 13.43
C LEU A 101 18.11 4.90 13.62
N SER A 102 19.01 5.29 12.74
CA SER A 102 19.49 6.67 12.68
C SER A 102 18.46 7.57 12.00
N ALA A 103 18.50 8.88 12.27
CA ALA A 103 17.63 9.85 11.60
C ALA A 103 17.76 9.79 10.06
N ALA A 104 18.96 9.51 9.55
CA ALA A 104 19.20 9.32 8.12
C ALA A 104 18.49 8.08 7.57
N GLN A 105 18.48 6.97 8.31
CA GLN A 105 17.74 5.76 7.92
C GLN A 105 16.23 6.00 7.92
N ILE A 106 15.71 6.73 8.91
CA ILE A 106 14.28 7.12 8.93
C ILE A 106 13.95 7.99 7.72
N GLY A 107 14.77 9.01 7.44
CA GLY A 107 14.57 9.89 6.29
C GLY A 107 14.61 9.15 4.95
N LEU A 108 15.61 8.29 4.76
CA LEU A 108 15.75 7.49 3.54
C LEU A 108 14.63 6.45 3.41
N GLY A 109 14.22 5.84 4.52
CA GLY A 109 13.08 4.93 4.58
C GLY A 109 11.77 5.58 4.18
N GLY A 110 11.48 6.76 4.74
CA GLY A 110 10.30 7.54 4.39
C GLY A 110 10.30 8.00 2.93
N LEU A 111 11.46 8.43 2.43
CA LEU A 111 11.62 8.84 1.03
C LEU A 111 11.38 7.67 0.07
N LEU A 112 11.97 6.50 0.33
CA LEU A 112 11.77 5.31 -0.51
C LEU A 112 10.34 4.79 -0.46
N LEU A 113 9.70 4.82 0.72
CA LEU A 113 8.28 4.46 0.83
C LEU A 113 7.41 5.44 0.04
N GLY A 114 7.63 6.75 0.17
CA GLY A 114 6.88 7.76 -0.56
C GLY A 114 7.06 7.66 -2.09
N LEU A 115 8.29 7.42 -2.56
CA LEU A 115 8.56 7.15 -3.96
C LEU A 115 7.88 5.87 -4.44
N GLY A 116 7.88 4.83 -3.63
CA GLY A 116 7.20 3.56 -3.91
C GLY A 116 5.69 3.71 -4.09
N ILE A 117 5.03 4.40 -3.16
CA ILE A 117 3.60 4.69 -3.24
C ILE A 117 3.29 5.60 -4.43
N SER A 118 4.15 6.58 -4.72
CA SER A 118 4.01 7.44 -5.90
C SER A 118 4.12 6.62 -7.19
N ALA A 119 5.10 5.73 -7.28
CA ALA A 119 5.28 4.83 -8.42
C ALA A 119 4.06 3.91 -8.59
N MET A 120 3.57 3.29 -7.49
CA MET A 120 2.34 2.50 -7.55
C MET A 120 1.17 3.32 -8.07
N HIS A 121 1.01 4.56 -7.60
CA HIS A 121 -0.08 5.43 -8.03
C HIS A 121 -0.01 5.74 -9.54
N TYR A 122 1.14 6.15 -10.05
CA TYR A 122 1.28 6.47 -11.48
C TYR A 122 1.18 5.22 -12.36
N THR A 123 1.75 4.08 -11.94
CA THR A 123 1.59 2.81 -12.67
C THR A 123 0.15 2.32 -12.63
N GLY A 124 -0.56 2.50 -11.52
CA GLY A 124 -1.97 2.16 -11.37
C GLY A 124 -2.88 3.03 -12.22
N MET A 125 -2.62 4.34 -12.31
CA MET A 125 -3.36 5.23 -13.21
C MET A 125 -3.05 5.00 -14.70
N ALA A 126 -1.88 4.43 -15.01
CA ALA A 126 -1.52 4.05 -16.37
C ALA A 126 -2.10 2.68 -16.77
N ALA A 127 -2.61 1.91 -15.81
CA ALA A 127 -3.28 0.64 -16.04
C ALA A 127 -4.67 0.86 -16.62
#